data_AF-A0A444ZNQ2-F1
#
_entry.id   AF-A0A444ZNQ2-F1
#
_cell.length_a   1.000
_cell.length_b   1.000
_cell.length_c   1.000
_cell.angle_alpha   90.00
_cell.angle_beta   90.00
_cell.angle_gamma   90.00
#
_symmetry.space_group_name_H-M   'P 1'
#
loop_
_entity.id
_entity.type
_entity.pdbx_description
1 polymer ?
#
loop_
_entity_poly.entity_id
_entity_poly.type
_entity_poly.pdbx_seq_one_letter_code
_entity_poly.pdbx_strand_id
1 'polypeptide(L)'
;MHALQARFKVPSQTTLVRDIGAFYAEEKMKLQDFFSENCGRVCLTTNSWTSIQIFTYDDKSFRRGYRRTIESYLNNWNLNWVFSVTVDNASSNDVAIKYLK
;
A
#
# COMPACT_ATOMS: atom_id res chain seq x y z
N MET A 1 31.99 3.47 -42.07
CA MET A 1 31.70 3.62 -40.62
C MET A 1 30.49 2.75 -40.30
N HIS A 2 30.65 1.70 -39.51
CA HIS A 2 29.50 0.88 -39.08
C HIS A 2 28.85 1.56 -37.87
N ALA A 3 27.60 1.99 -38.03
CA ALA A 3 26.81 2.54 -36.93
C ALA A 3 26.56 1.43 -35.89
N LEU A 4 26.99 1.65 -34.65
CA LEU A 4 26.61 0.85 -33.50
C LEU A 4 25.12 1.06 -33.21
N GLN A 5 24.25 0.24 -33.80
CA GLN A 5 22.87 0.19 -33.35
C GLN A 5 22.80 -0.50 -31.99
N ALA A 6 22.33 0.21 -30.97
CA ALA A 6 21.94 -0.41 -29.72
C ALA A 6 20.74 -1.34 -29.98
N ARG A 7 20.98 -2.64 -30.03
CA ARG A 7 19.96 -3.70 -30.16
C ARG A 7 19.15 -3.87 -28.86
N PHE A 8 18.71 -2.77 -28.28
CA PHE A 8 17.87 -2.78 -27.09
C PHE A 8 16.46 -3.21 -27.49
N LYS A 9 16.06 -4.43 -27.13
CA LYS A 9 14.69 -4.89 -27.28
C LYS A 9 13.86 -4.32 -26.13
N VAL A 10 12.96 -3.41 -26.45
CA VAL A 10 12.03 -2.85 -25.46
C VAL A 10 11.08 -3.97 -24.99
N PRO A 11 11.02 -4.28 -23.69
CA PRO A 11 10.10 -5.28 -23.17
C PRO A 11 8.65 -4.80 -23.32
N SER A 12 7.73 -5.74 -23.52
CA SER A 12 6.30 -5.44 -23.58
C SER A 12 5.77 -4.99 -22.22
N GLN A 13 4.64 -4.27 -22.21
CA GLN A 13 3.98 -3.86 -20.96
C GLN A 13 3.67 -5.05 -20.05
N THR A 14 3.24 -6.19 -20.59
CA THR A 14 2.98 -7.41 -19.81
C THR A 14 4.25 -7.94 -19.15
N THR A 15 5.38 -7.89 -19.86
CA THR A 15 6.68 -8.31 -19.31
C THR A 15 7.09 -7.39 -18.17
N LEU A 16 6.98 -6.07 -18.36
CA LEU A 16 7.27 -5.09 -17.32
C LEU A 16 6.40 -5.27 -16.07
N VAL A 17 5.08 -5.42 -16.24
CA VAL A 17 4.15 -5.62 -15.11
C VAL A 17 4.49 -6.91 -14.35
N ARG A 18 4.79 -7.99 -15.06
CA ARG A 18 5.17 -9.25 -14.43
C ARG A 18 6.47 -9.13 -13.65
N ASP A 19 7.49 -8.53 -14.25
CA ASP A 19 8.81 -8.43 -13.64
C ASP A 19 8.78 -7.49 -12.43
N ILE A 20 8.05 -6.36 -12.51
CA ILE A 20 7.79 -5.48 -11.36
C ILE A 20 7.00 -6.20 -10.27
N GLY A 21 5.97 -6.97 -10.65
CA GLY A 21 5.17 -7.74 -9.70
C GLY A 21 5.98 -8.80 -8.97
N ALA A 22 6.89 -9.48 -9.68
CA ALA A 22 7.81 -10.46 -9.09
C ALA A 22 8.79 -9.79 -8.13
N PHE A 23 9.41 -8.67 -8.53
CA PHE A 23 10.28 -7.88 -7.66
C PHE A 23 9.56 -7.40 -6.40
N TYR A 24 8.34 -6.88 -6.55
CA TYR A 24 7.51 -6.47 -5.43
C TYR A 24 7.21 -7.64 -4.48
N ALA A 25 6.83 -8.80 -5.00
CA ALA A 25 6.53 -9.98 -4.19
C ALA A 25 7.76 -10.47 -3.41
N GLU A 26 8.93 -10.47 -4.03
CA GLU A 26 10.19 -10.84 -3.39
C GLU A 26 10.54 -9.89 -2.24
N GLU A 27 10.54 -8.58 -2.50
CA GLU A 27 10.84 -7.57 -1.46
C GLU A 27 9.79 -7.56 -0.35
N LYS A 28 8.51 -7.80 -0.71
CA LYS A 28 7.44 -7.96 0.28
C LYS A 28 7.72 -9.13 1.22
N MET A 29 8.11 -10.30 0.71
CA MET A 29 8.45 -11.45 1.57
C MET A 29 9.60 -11.13 2.52
N LYS A 30 10.69 -10.53 2.02
CA LYS A 30 11.84 -10.13 2.86
C LYS A 30 11.43 -9.18 3.99
N LEU A 31 10.56 -8.21 3.70
CA LEU A 31 10.04 -7.30 4.71
C LEU A 31 9.14 -8.00 5.73
N GLN A 32 8.27 -8.92 5.27
CA GLN A 32 7.42 -9.71 6.16
C GLN A 32 8.26 -10.56 7.12
N ASP A 33 9.30 -11.21 6.62
CA ASP A 33 10.24 -11.99 7.42
C ASP A 33 10.96 -11.08 8.42
N PHE A 34 11.54 -9.96 7.96
CA PHE A 34 12.18 -8.96 8.82
C PHE A 34 11.27 -8.49 9.96
N PHE A 35 10.02 -8.15 9.63
CA PHE A 35 9.04 -7.71 10.61
C PHE A 35 8.72 -8.82 11.61
N SER A 36 8.54 -10.06 11.15
CA SER A 36 8.24 -11.20 12.04
C SER A 36 9.37 -11.54 13.01
N GLU A 37 10.62 -11.36 12.60
CA GLU A 37 11.80 -11.72 13.41
C GLU A 37 12.26 -10.57 14.32
N ASN A 38 12.16 -9.33 13.85
CA ASN A 38 12.84 -8.20 14.48
C ASN A 38 11.90 -7.19 15.15
N CYS A 39 10.60 -7.26 14.87
CA CYS A 39 9.67 -6.23 15.27
C CYS A 39 8.53 -6.83 16.12
N GLY A 40 8.53 -6.53 17.43
CA GLY A 40 7.40 -6.87 18.29
C GLY A 40 6.21 -5.90 18.14
N ARG A 41 6.46 -4.67 17.65
CA ARG A 41 5.50 -3.58 17.43
C ARG A 41 5.94 -2.74 16.22
N VAL A 42 5.04 -2.42 15.29
CA VAL A 42 5.30 -1.47 14.19
C VAL A 42 4.43 -0.23 14.28
N CYS A 43 4.94 0.90 13.80
CA CYS A 43 4.17 2.11 13.53
C CYS A 43 3.97 2.24 12.02
N LEU A 44 2.75 2.51 11.58
CA LEU A 44 2.41 2.70 10.18
C LEU A 44 2.05 4.15 9.91
N THR A 45 2.66 4.74 8.89
CA THR A 45 2.30 6.07 8.41
C THR A 45 1.62 5.92 7.06
N THR A 46 0.30 6.11 7.02
CA THR A 46 -0.47 6.04 5.78
C THR A 46 -0.69 7.43 5.23
N ASN A 47 -0.09 7.71 4.08
CA ASN A 47 -0.31 8.93 3.32
C ASN A 47 -1.48 8.71 2.34
N SER A 48 -2.69 9.10 2.74
CA SER A 48 -3.91 8.84 1.95
C SER A 48 -4.35 10.09 1.19
N TRP A 49 -3.68 10.41 0.08
CA TRP A 49 -4.20 11.39 -0.89
C TRP A 49 -5.32 10.74 -1.69
N THR A 50 -6.56 10.81 -1.20
CA THR A 50 -7.74 10.45 -1.99
C THR A 50 -8.41 11.69 -2.54
N SER A 51 -8.80 11.66 -3.82
CA SER A 51 -9.63 12.70 -4.41
C SER A 51 -10.91 12.86 -3.59
N ILE A 52 -11.29 14.11 -3.30
CA ILE A 52 -12.51 14.51 -2.57
C ILE A 52 -13.79 13.86 -3.17
N GLN A 53 -13.73 13.33 -4.40
CA GLN A 53 -14.83 12.63 -5.05
C GLN A 53 -15.17 11.24 -4.48
N ILE A 54 -14.30 10.61 -3.68
CA ILE A 54 -14.63 9.34 -2.97
C ILE A 54 -15.53 9.61 -1.75
N PHE A 55 -15.63 10.86 -1.28
CA PHE A 55 -16.27 11.23 -0.02
C PHE A 55 -17.79 11.49 -0.12
N THR A 56 -18.38 11.37 -1.31
CA THR A 56 -19.80 11.69 -1.55
C THR A 56 -20.73 10.46 -1.63
N TYR A 57 -20.22 9.24 -1.49
CA TYR A 57 -21.06 8.03 -1.51
C TYR A 57 -21.28 7.49 -0.09
N ASP A 58 -22.47 7.77 0.46
CA ASP A 58 -23.05 7.27 1.72
C ASP A 58 -22.07 6.95 2.87
N ASP A 59 -22.06 7.82 3.87
CA ASP A 59 -21.24 7.79 5.11
C ASP A 59 -21.15 6.41 5.81
N LYS A 60 -22.21 5.57 5.75
CA LYS A 60 -22.18 4.19 6.29
C LYS A 60 -21.41 3.20 5.41
N SER A 61 -21.47 3.36 4.10
CA SER A 61 -20.71 2.57 3.13
C SER A 61 -19.24 2.91 3.20
N PHE A 62 -18.92 4.19 3.42
CA PHE A 62 -17.55 4.66 3.71
C PHE A 62 -16.97 4.02 4.98
N ARG A 63 -17.70 4.06 6.11
CA ARG A 63 -17.31 3.41 7.39
C ARG A 63 -16.86 1.97 7.19
N ARG A 64 -17.64 1.19 6.43
CA ARG A 64 -17.34 -0.23 6.21
C ARG A 64 -16.27 -0.43 5.14
N GLY A 65 -16.14 0.47 4.18
CA GLY A 65 -15.15 0.41 3.11
C GLY A 65 -13.74 0.69 3.61
N TYR A 66 -13.53 1.85 4.23
CA TYR A 66 -12.20 2.31 4.65
C TYR A 66 -11.56 1.36 5.68
N ARG A 67 -12.33 0.95 6.70
CA ARG A 67 -11.88 -0.02 7.70
C ARG A 67 -11.51 -1.37 7.08
N ARG A 68 -12.36 -1.93 6.21
CA ARG A 68 -12.08 -3.22 5.54
C ARG A 68 -10.84 -3.14 4.65
N THR A 69 -10.64 -2.01 3.98
CA THR A 69 -9.47 -1.78 3.15
C THR A 69 -8.19 -1.82 4.00
N ILE A 70 -8.16 -1.07 5.12
CA ILE A 70 -7.01 -1.09 6.03
C ILE A 70 -6.80 -2.47 6.64
N GLU A 71 -7.84 -3.11 7.17
CA GLU A 71 -7.75 -4.47 7.74
C GLU A 71 -7.24 -5.48 6.71
N SER A 72 -7.72 -5.40 5.46
CA SER A 72 -7.25 -6.25 4.37
C SER A 72 -5.76 -6.04 4.08
N TYR A 73 -5.30 -4.79 4.05
CA TYR A 73 -3.88 -4.49 3.87
C TYR A 73 -3.04 -5.01 5.05
N LEU A 74 -3.44 -4.77 6.29
CA LEU A 74 -2.72 -5.28 7.47
C LEU A 74 -2.62 -6.81 7.46
N ASN A 75 -3.72 -7.49 7.17
CA ASN A 75 -3.75 -8.95 7.09
C ASN A 75 -2.90 -9.48 5.94
N ASN A 76 -2.99 -8.85 4.75
CA ASN A 76 -2.20 -9.25 3.59
C ASN A 76 -0.68 -9.10 3.80
N TRP A 77 -0.29 -8.19 4.68
CA TRP A 77 1.09 -7.97 5.10
C TRP A 77 1.47 -8.73 6.38
N ASN A 78 0.54 -9.47 6.99
CA ASN A 78 0.72 -10.18 8.27
C ASN A 78 1.17 -9.27 9.43
N LEU A 79 0.74 -8.01 9.40
CA LEU A 79 1.08 -6.99 10.40
C LEU A 79 0.03 -6.99 11.52
N ASN A 80 -0.04 -8.08 12.27
CA ASN A 80 -1.05 -8.27 13.31
C ASN A 80 -0.76 -7.47 14.60
N TRP A 81 0.44 -6.88 14.69
CA TRP A 81 1.00 -6.26 15.90
C TRP A 81 1.33 -4.77 15.67
N VAL A 82 0.41 -4.04 15.02
CA VAL A 82 0.53 -2.58 14.86
C VAL A 82 0.26 -1.89 16.20
N PHE A 83 1.17 -1.02 16.64
CA PHE A 83 1.04 -0.22 17.86
C PHE A 83 0.38 1.13 17.62
N SER A 84 0.68 1.75 16.47
CA SER A 84 0.18 3.07 16.11
C SER A 84 0.04 3.23 14.60
N VAL A 85 -1.05 3.86 14.18
CA VAL A 85 -1.26 4.30 12.80
C VAL A 85 -1.32 5.81 12.80
N THR A 86 -0.39 6.47 12.12
CA THR A 86 -0.39 7.91 11.92
C THR A 86 -0.91 8.21 10.52
N VAL A 87 -1.93 9.06 10.44
CA VAL A 87 -2.47 9.56 9.17
C VAL A 87 -2.07 11.02 9.04
N ASP A 88 -1.67 11.43 7.85
CA ASP A 88 -1.26 12.81 7.59
C ASP A 88 -2.45 13.78 7.65
N ASN A 89 -2.15 15.04 7.99
CA ASN A 89 -3.08 16.11 8.32
C ASN A 89 -3.87 16.64 7.10
N ALA A 90 -4.72 15.79 6.53
CA ALA A 90 -5.76 16.17 5.59
C ALA A 90 -7.11 16.07 6.30
N SER A 91 -7.96 17.10 6.19
CA SER A 91 -9.27 17.19 6.86
C SER A 91 -10.22 16.02 6.56
N SER A 92 -10.00 15.32 5.45
CA SER A 92 -10.68 14.07 5.08
C SER A 92 -10.33 12.88 5.98
N ASN A 93 -9.12 12.85 6.54
CA ASN A 93 -8.60 11.76 7.36
C ASN A 93 -9.02 11.89 8.83
N ASP A 94 -9.30 13.09 9.32
CA ASP A 94 -9.86 13.32 10.66
C ASP A 94 -11.18 12.57 10.87
N VAL A 95 -12.01 12.53 9.82
CA VAL A 95 -13.27 11.77 9.80
C VAL A 95 -12.97 10.27 9.79
N ALA A 96 -11.99 9.83 8.99
CA ALA A 96 -11.61 8.43 8.89
C ALA A 96 -11.02 7.86 10.20
N ILE A 97 -10.21 8.63 10.93
CA ILE A 97 -9.63 8.24 12.23
C ILE A 97 -10.71 7.96 13.28
N LYS A 98 -11.81 8.73 13.30
CA LYS A 98 -12.94 8.48 14.21
C LYS A 98 -13.55 7.08 14.04
N TYR A 99 -13.33 6.46 12.88
CA TYR A 99 -13.90 5.16 12.52
C TYR A 99 -12.94 3.97 12.67
N LEU A 100 -11.68 4.21 13.07
CA LEU A 100 -10.67 3.19 13.34
C LEU A 100 -10.63 2.72 14.81
N LYS A 101 -11.52 3.24 15.67
CA LYS A 101 -11.68 2.80 17.06
C LYS A 101 -12.38 1.43 17.18
#